data_AF-A0A818ARE1-F1
#
_entry.id   AF-A0A818ARE1-F1
#
_cell.length_a   1.000
_cell.length_b   1.000
_cell.length_c   1.000
_cell.angle_alpha   90.00
_cell.angle_beta   90.00
_cell.angle_gamma   90.00
#
_symmetry.space_group_name_H-M   'P 1'
#
loop_
_entity.id
_entity.type
_entity.pdbx_description
1 polymer ?
#
loop_
_entity_poly.entity_id
_entity_poly.type
_entity_poly.pdbx_seq_one_letter_code
_entity_poly.pdbx_strand_id
1 'polypeptide(L)'
;MACGNNDLSDALSKLSIASQQSASNNGIMNFAELVPTSINLDDSFRCQLPFKELIEQRLSQKYFHELLSMMEQKKKIYDFHMRLRNQNQHSFTVDFIYKDVDDRPGPATADVCMSCDMNNKLSELSLIKENSTTRIWLDAQLRKKLIVTPRQHIERLTELSEEDLEHFWQDAQVILDEEGCDWRSMIINHGKYRNHIHLHMKINIDQQDWNQRIKKNDPDQNVYGLRQHFTNVASNYHIEPLFQSSSSPHGQWLNTIIFDILDLKRDHILTDVGCGSGIDCLWFLNKINNQIKIIGCDPSSGMIEIFNSEIKKRNLTNTVQAFCMDAITFSQQKQLPAYNRLLLKHCVHLLSHSERLLAFKGFRQ
;
A
#
# COMPACT_ATOMS: atom_id res chain seq x y z
N MET A 1 9.08 46.74 -15.57
CA MET A 1 9.15 45.27 -15.47
C MET A 1 7.73 44.78 -15.31
N ALA A 2 7.20 44.06 -16.29
CA ALA A 2 5.82 43.55 -16.25
C ALA A 2 5.85 42.07 -15.88
N CYS A 3 5.13 41.69 -14.82
CA CYS A 3 4.88 40.28 -14.51
C CYS A 3 3.79 39.78 -15.47
N GLY A 4 4.13 38.84 -16.34
CA GLY A 4 3.15 38.20 -17.21
C GLY A 4 2.25 37.27 -16.41
N ASN A 5 0.95 37.53 -16.41
CA ASN A 5 -0.04 36.55 -15.95
C ASN A 5 -0.09 35.41 -16.98
N ASN A 6 -0.05 34.15 -16.51
CA ASN A 6 -0.02 32.99 -17.39
C ASN A 6 -1.35 32.78 -18.14
N ASP A 7 -1.25 32.79 -19.47
CA ASP A 7 -2.33 32.78 -20.48
C ASP A 7 -3.13 31.44 -20.57
N LEU A 8 -3.05 30.57 -19.56
CA LEU A 8 -3.66 29.24 -19.57
C LEU A 8 -5.19 29.29 -19.40
N SER A 9 -5.65 30.10 -18.44
CA SER A 9 -7.08 30.31 -18.16
C SER A 9 -7.80 30.84 -19.41
N ASP A 10 -7.16 31.81 -20.07
CA ASP A 10 -7.70 32.51 -21.22
C ASP A 10 -7.72 31.64 -22.49
N ALA A 11 -6.67 30.83 -22.73
CA ALA A 11 -6.65 29.92 -23.87
C ALA A 11 -7.75 28.85 -23.80
N LEU A 12 -7.99 28.27 -22.61
CA LEU A 12 -9.03 27.25 -22.41
C LEU A 12 -10.45 27.88 -22.41
N SER A 13 -10.61 29.07 -21.83
CA SER A 13 -11.84 29.88 -21.89
C SER A 13 -12.24 30.20 -23.34
N LYS A 14 -11.29 30.64 -24.18
CA LYS A 14 -11.55 31.01 -25.58
C LYS A 14 -11.92 29.80 -26.45
N LEU A 15 -11.35 28.62 -26.18
CA LEU A 15 -11.75 27.36 -26.85
C LEU A 15 -13.18 26.93 -26.47
N SER A 16 -13.59 27.12 -25.21
CA SER A 16 -14.96 26.84 -24.77
C SER A 16 -15.98 27.74 -25.49
N ILE A 17 -15.79 29.06 -25.46
CA ILE A 17 -16.74 30.04 -26.01
C ILE A 17 -16.94 29.88 -27.53
N ALA A 18 -15.87 29.59 -28.28
CA ALA A 18 -15.97 29.38 -29.73
C ALA A 18 -16.80 28.13 -30.13
N SER A 19 -16.90 27.14 -29.23
CA SER A 19 -17.64 25.89 -29.47
C SER A 19 -19.13 25.95 -29.07
N GLN A 20 -19.54 26.96 -28.31
CA GLN A 20 -20.88 27.07 -27.72
C GLN A 20 -21.94 27.71 -28.64
N GLN A 21 -21.55 28.29 -29.79
CA GLN A 21 -22.50 28.96 -30.69
C GLN A 21 -23.17 28.04 -31.73
N SER A 22 -22.93 26.72 -31.69
CA SER A 22 -23.46 25.80 -32.72
C SER A 22 -23.82 24.39 -32.23
N ALA A 23 -24.56 24.26 -31.12
CA ALA A 23 -25.19 22.98 -30.75
C ALA A 23 -26.42 23.16 -29.83
N SER A 24 -27.63 23.09 -30.40
CA SER A 24 -28.85 22.83 -29.64
C SER A 24 -29.67 21.70 -30.27
N ASN A 25 -30.24 20.84 -29.41
CA ASN A 25 -31.36 19.89 -29.62
C ASN A 25 -31.10 18.36 -29.64
N ASN A 26 -29.87 17.84 -29.62
CA ASN A 26 -29.65 16.37 -29.72
C ASN A 26 -29.19 15.65 -28.43
N GLY A 27 -29.16 16.30 -27.27
CA GLY A 27 -28.93 15.65 -25.95
C GLY A 27 -27.53 15.04 -25.71
N ILE A 28 -26.68 14.96 -26.72
CA ILE A 28 -25.27 14.59 -26.62
C ILE A 28 -24.51 15.78 -26.03
N MET A 29 -23.91 15.62 -24.84
CA MET A 29 -23.00 16.64 -24.29
C MET A 29 -21.85 16.90 -25.25
N ASN A 30 -21.51 18.18 -25.45
CA ASN A 30 -20.35 18.53 -26.26
C ASN A 30 -19.09 18.27 -25.45
N PHE A 31 -18.13 17.49 -26.00
CA PHE A 31 -16.87 17.21 -25.32
C PHE A 31 -16.06 18.48 -24.96
N ALA A 32 -16.32 19.62 -25.64
CA ALA A 32 -15.75 20.91 -25.26
C ALA A 32 -16.11 21.36 -23.83
N GLU A 33 -17.16 20.81 -23.22
CA GLU A 33 -17.58 21.07 -21.83
C GLU A 33 -16.83 20.18 -20.81
N LEU A 34 -16.11 19.15 -21.29
CA LEU A 34 -15.27 18.25 -20.49
C LEU A 34 -13.79 18.64 -20.46
N VAL A 35 -13.43 19.79 -21.05
CA VAL A 35 -12.06 20.32 -20.98
C VAL A 35 -11.66 20.51 -19.50
N PRO A 36 -10.62 19.80 -19.01
CA PRO A 36 -10.36 19.76 -17.58
C PRO A 36 -9.95 21.14 -17.05
N THR A 37 -10.76 21.70 -16.16
CA THR A 37 -10.55 23.05 -15.64
C THR A 37 -9.65 22.98 -14.41
N SER A 38 -8.51 23.68 -14.43
CA SER A 38 -7.63 23.80 -13.26
C SER A 38 -8.32 24.59 -12.14
N ILE A 39 -8.18 24.14 -10.89
CA ILE A 39 -8.89 24.70 -9.72
C ILE A 39 -7.96 25.52 -8.80
N ASN A 40 -6.68 25.15 -8.74
CA ASN A 40 -5.67 25.72 -7.84
C ASN A 40 -4.34 25.84 -8.59
N LEU A 41 -3.25 26.19 -7.89
CA LEU A 41 -1.87 26.23 -8.40
C LEU A 41 -1.50 24.95 -9.16
N ASP A 42 -1.75 25.02 -10.46
CA ASP A 42 -1.54 24.11 -11.60
C ASP A 42 -1.92 22.62 -11.52
N ASP A 43 -1.96 21.96 -10.35
CA ASP A 43 -1.91 20.48 -10.27
C ASP A 43 -3.21 19.75 -9.85
N SER A 44 -4.35 20.46 -9.83
CA SER A 44 -5.68 19.88 -9.55
C SER A 44 -6.71 20.31 -10.60
N PHE A 45 -7.40 19.34 -11.21
CA PHE A 45 -8.35 19.56 -12.30
C PHE A 45 -9.76 19.07 -11.94
N ARG A 46 -10.81 19.81 -12.33
CA ARG A 46 -12.21 19.41 -12.12
C ARG A 46 -12.76 18.63 -13.32
N CYS A 47 -13.53 17.58 -13.03
CA CYS A 47 -14.53 17.03 -13.94
C CYS A 47 -15.92 17.44 -13.45
N GLN A 48 -16.77 17.94 -14.35
CA GLN A 48 -18.14 18.37 -14.04
C GLN A 48 -19.17 17.23 -14.13
N LEU A 49 -18.73 16.02 -14.50
CA LEU A 49 -19.54 14.81 -14.44
C LEU A 49 -19.15 13.96 -13.22
N PRO A 50 -20.09 13.18 -12.66
CA PRO A 50 -19.78 12.03 -11.82
C PRO A 50 -18.85 11.06 -12.56
N PHE A 51 -17.94 10.41 -11.82
CA PHE A 51 -17.00 9.44 -12.40
C PHE A 51 -17.70 8.26 -13.11
N LYS A 52 -18.81 7.77 -12.55
CA LYS A 52 -19.62 6.70 -13.15
C LYS A 52 -20.23 7.13 -14.48
N GLU A 53 -20.83 8.32 -14.54
CA GLU A 53 -21.43 8.88 -15.75
C GLU A 53 -20.37 9.12 -16.85
N LEU A 54 -19.17 9.57 -16.48
CA LEU A 54 -18.05 9.71 -17.41
C LEU A 54 -17.63 8.37 -18.07
N ILE A 55 -17.79 7.25 -17.36
CA ILE A 55 -17.54 5.90 -17.89
C ILE A 55 -18.73 5.41 -18.72
N GLU A 56 -19.96 5.57 -18.23
CA GLU A 56 -21.19 5.17 -18.93
C GLU A 56 -21.34 5.88 -20.29
N GLN A 57 -20.92 7.14 -20.39
CA GLN A 57 -20.87 7.90 -21.65
C GLN A 57 -19.65 7.57 -22.54
N ARG A 58 -18.74 6.69 -22.10
CA ARG A 58 -17.47 6.33 -22.79
C ARG A 58 -16.55 7.54 -23.04
N LEU A 59 -16.44 8.43 -22.05
CA LEU A 59 -15.66 9.68 -22.11
C LEU A 59 -14.43 9.68 -21.18
N SER A 60 -14.29 8.67 -20.33
CA SER A 60 -13.22 8.56 -19.33
C SER A 60 -11.82 8.51 -19.96
N GLN A 61 -11.61 7.63 -20.94
CA GLN A 61 -10.35 7.48 -21.67
C GLN A 61 -9.90 8.80 -22.28
N LYS A 62 -10.82 9.57 -22.89
CA LYS A 62 -10.51 10.86 -23.51
C LYS A 62 -10.24 11.95 -22.47
N TYR A 63 -11.05 12.05 -21.41
CA TYR A 63 -10.83 12.99 -20.31
C TYR A 63 -9.47 12.77 -19.62
N PHE A 64 -9.13 11.52 -19.31
CA PHE A 64 -7.84 11.21 -18.70
C PHE A 64 -6.67 11.38 -19.68
N HIS A 65 -6.82 11.10 -20.98
CA HIS A 65 -5.76 11.36 -21.96
C HIS A 65 -5.39 12.85 -22.05
N GLU A 66 -6.38 13.76 -22.03
CA GLU A 66 -6.14 15.22 -21.98
C GLU A 66 -5.40 15.64 -20.70
N LEU A 67 -5.79 15.11 -19.54
CA LEU A 67 -5.08 15.34 -18.28
C LEU A 67 -3.61 14.88 -18.35
N LEU A 68 -3.38 13.68 -18.87
CA LEU A 68 -2.04 13.10 -19.00
C LEU A 68 -1.19 13.90 -19.99
N SER A 69 -1.76 14.33 -21.11
CA SER A 69 -1.10 15.22 -22.09
C SER A 69 -0.64 16.53 -21.44
N MET A 70 -1.48 17.16 -20.61
CA MET A 70 -1.08 18.37 -19.86
C MET A 70 0.07 18.12 -18.86
N MET A 71 0.13 16.96 -18.21
CA MET A 71 1.21 16.64 -17.27
C MET A 71 2.51 16.27 -18.00
N GLU A 72 2.45 15.34 -18.94
CA GLU A 72 3.62 14.81 -19.65
C GLU A 72 4.15 15.76 -20.72
N GLN A 73 3.29 16.26 -21.60
CA GLN A 73 3.74 17.04 -22.76
C GLN A 73 4.04 18.49 -22.38
N LYS A 74 3.17 19.11 -21.57
CA LYS A 74 3.24 20.54 -21.24
C LYS A 74 4.07 20.83 -19.98
N LYS A 75 3.90 20.06 -18.91
CA LYS A 75 4.69 20.23 -17.67
C LYS A 75 5.96 19.38 -17.57
N LYS A 76 6.13 18.37 -18.45
CA LYS A 76 7.26 17.42 -18.43
C LYS A 76 7.35 16.59 -17.13
N ILE A 77 6.19 16.27 -16.55
CA ILE A 77 6.08 15.43 -15.34
C ILE A 77 5.58 14.06 -15.78
N TYR A 78 6.43 13.03 -15.64
CA TYR A 78 6.16 11.66 -16.08
C TYR A 78 5.91 10.67 -14.94
N ASP A 79 6.31 11.03 -13.72
CA ASP A 79 6.26 10.16 -12.54
C ASP A 79 5.38 10.83 -11.47
N PHE A 80 4.18 10.29 -11.24
CA PHE A 80 3.23 10.83 -10.28
C PHE A 80 2.27 9.78 -9.70
N HIS A 81 1.59 10.15 -8.62
CA HIS A 81 0.30 9.56 -8.26
C HIS A 81 -0.83 10.47 -8.74
N MET A 82 -1.83 9.88 -9.38
CA MET A 82 -3.09 10.54 -9.74
C MET A 82 -4.16 10.11 -8.72
N ARG A 83 -4.73 11.06 -7.97
CA ARG A 83 -5.76 10.82 -6.95
C ARG A 83 -7.09 11.41 -7.36
N LEU A 84 -8.16 10.64 -7.25
CA LEU A 84 -9.52 11.14 -7.43
C LEU A 84 -10.10 11.55 -6.07
N ARG A 85 -10.67 12.76 -5.99
CA ARG A 85 -11.36 13.32 -4.82
C ARG A 85 -12.75 13.81 -5.19
N ASN A 86 -13.68 13.70 -4.27
CA ASN A 86 -15.04 14.20 -4.43
C ASN A 86 -15.15 15.65 -3.94
N GLN A 87 -15.88 16.49 -4.68
CA GLN A 87 -16.34 17.80 -4.20
C GLN A 87 -17.84 17.83 -3.88
N ASN A 88 -18.68 17.18 -4.70
CA ASN A 88 -20.10 16.96 -4.45
C ASN A 88 -20.62 15.74 -5.25
N GLN A 89 -21.90 15.40 -5.11
CA GLN A 89 -22.53 14.28 -5.83
C GLN A 89 -22.45 14.35 -7.37
N HIS A 90 -22.10 15.52 -7.93
CA HIS A 90 -22.12 15.78 -9.38
C HIS A 90 -20.74 16.02 -9.99
N SER A 91 -19.66 16.07 -9.19
CA SER A 91 -18.33 16.42 -9.69
C SER A 91 -17.19 15.80 -8.91
N PHE A 92 -16.09 15.56 -9.60
CA PHE A 92 -14.84 15.09 -8.99
C PHE A 92 -13.65 15.97 -9.38
N THR A 93 -12.57 15.81 -8.63
CA THR A 93 -11.30 16.48 -8.88
C THR A 93 -10.19 15.45 -8.96
N VAL A 94 -9.27 15.66 -9.91
CA VAL A 94 -8.08 14.85 -10.11
C VAL A 94 -6.87 15.64 -9.64
N ASP A 95 -6.14 15.12 -8.66
CA ASP A 95 -4.90 15.72 -8.16
C ASP A 95 -3.69 14.93 -8.64
N PHE A 96 -2.64 15.67 -9.00
CA PHE A 96 -1.34 15.11 -9.37
C PHE A 96 -0.34 15.32 -8.25
N ILE A 97 0.15 14.21 -7.69
CA ILE A 97 1.09 14.20 -6.55
C ILE A 97 2.43 13.68 -7.07
N TYR A 98 3.38 14.60 -7.25
CA TYR A 98 4.71 14.34 -7.82
C TYR A 98 5.86 15.07 -7.08
N LYS A 99 5.50 15.88 -6.07
CA LYS A 99 6.39 16.57 -5.13
C LYS A 99 5.89 16.26 -3.73
N ASP A 100 6.20 15.07 -3.21
CA ASP A 100 6.02 14.83 -1.78
C ASP A 100 6.95 15.76 -1.00
N VAL A 101 6.40 16.45 0.01
CA VAL A 101 7.18 17.32 0.92
C VAL A 101 8.08 16.47 1.84
N ASP A 102 7.62 15.24 2.12
CA ASP A 102 8.40 14.24 2.83
C ASP A 102 9.12 13.34 1.81
N ASP A 103 10.45 13.32 1.82
CA ASP A 103 11.28 12.46 0.95
C ASP A 103 11.21 11.00 1.43
N ARG A 104 10.01 10.40 1.32
CA ARG A 104 9.72 9.05 1.81
C ARG A 104 10.24 8.05 0.78
N PRO A 105 11.19 7.17 1.13
CA PRO A 105 11.67 6.16 0.20
C PRO A 105 10.49 5.31 -0.28
N GLY A 106 10.45 5.07 -1.59
CA GLY A 106 9.57 4.05 -2.16
C GLY A 106 9.97 2.65 -1.66
N PRO A 107 9.13 1.62 -1.91
CA PRO A 107 9.59 0.24 -1.83
C PRO A 107 10.95 0.05 -2.51
N ALA A 108 11.72 -0.92 -2.01
CA ALA A 108 12.91 -1.38 -2.71
C ALA A 108 12.51 -1.87 -4.11
N THR A 109 13.34 -1.61 -5.11
CA THR A 109 13.16 -2.14 -6.46
C THR A 109 13.24 -3.66 -6.40
N ALA A 110 12.10 -4.33 -6.60
CA ALA A 110 12.07 -5.78 -6.74
C ALA A 110 12.46 -6.16 -8.18
N ASP A 111 13.31 -7.18 -8.32
CA ASP A 111 13.70 -7.73 -9.63
C ASP A 111 12.52 -8.37 -10.39
N VAL A 112 11.41 -8.64 -9.69
CA VAL A 112 10.22 -9.31 -10.19
C VAL A 112 8.98 -8.45 -9.91
N CYS A 113 8.21 -8.15 -10.95
CA CYS A 113 6.91 -7.51 -10.80
C CYS A 113 5.84 -8.58 -10.49
N MET A 114 5.21 -8.51 -9.31
CA MET A 114 4.11 -9.43 -8.92
C MET A 114 3.04 -9.56 -10.00
N SER A 115 2.59 -8.44 -10.58
CA SER A 115 1.51 -8.43 -11.56
C SER A 115 1.87 -9.07 -12.92
N CYS A 116 3.14 -9.43 -13.11
CA CYS A 116 3.67 -10.08 -14.30
C CYS A 116 4.11 -11.53 -14.03
N ASP A 117 4.67 -11.81 -12.85
CA ASP A 117 5.04 -13.17 -12.44
C ASP A 117 3.86 -13.88 -11.77
N MET A 118 3.04 -14.53 -12.60
CA MET A 118 1.92 -15.37 -12.15
C MET A 118 2.35 -16.68 -11.49
N ASN A 119 3.63 -17.09 -11.62
CA ASN A 119 4.15 -18.29 -10.98
C ASN A 119 4.61 -18.00 -9.54
N ASN A 120 4.71 -16.72 -9.15
CA ASN A 120 5.01 -16.33 -7.80
C ASN A 120 3.83 -16.68 -6.87
N LYS A 121 4.10 -17.37 -5.75
CA LYS A 121 3.05 -17.80 -4.83
C LYS A 121 2.27 -16.63 -4.22
N LEU A 122 2.90 -15.47 -4.03
CA LEU A 122 2.22 -14.26 -3.53
C LEU A 122 1.27 -13.68 -4.59
N SER A 123 1.62 -13.72 -5.87
CA SER A 123 0.74 -13.34 -6.98
C SER A 123 -0.46 -14.29 -7.06
N GLU A 124 -0.22 -15.61 -7.02
CA GLU A 124 -1.27 -16.64 -7.02
C GLU A 124 -2.27 -16.44 -5.85
N LEU A 125 -1.76 -16.19 -4.64
CA LEU A 125 -2.57 -15.99 -3.44
C LEU A 125 -3.26 -14.62 -3.34
N SER A 126 -2.76 -13.60 -4.06
CA SER A 126 -3.35 -12.25 -4.03
C SER A 126 -4.31 -11.99 -5.18
N LEU A 127 -4.24 -12.74 -6.28
CA LEU A 127 -5.18 -12.58 -7.40
C LEU A 127 -6.60 -12.94 -6.98
N ILE A 128 -7.54 -12.01 -7.20
CA ILE A 128 -8.97 -12.19 -6.94
C ILE A 128 -9.72 -12.54 -8.23
N LYS A 129 -9.38 -11.83 -9.32
CA LYS A 129 -10.10 -11.88 -10.61
C LYS A 129 -9.16 -11.40 -11.71
N GLU A 130 -9.16 -12.10 -12.85
CA GLU A 130 -8.47 -11.70 -14.09
C GLU A 130 -9.53 -11.51 -15.18
N ASN A 131 -9.51 -10.34 -15.81
CA ASN A 131 -10.35 -9.99 -16.95
C ASN A 131 -9.51 -10.07 -18.23
N SER A 132 -10.08 -9.65 -19.37
CA SER A 132 -9.35 -9.62 -20.66
C SER A 132 -8.11 -8.73 -20.63
N THR A 133 -8.24 -7.53 -20.05
CA THR A 133 -7.22 -6.46 -20.06
C THR A 133 -6.63 -6.15 -18.69
N THR A 134 -7.30 -6.50 -17.58
CA THR A 134 -6.86 -6.19 -16.21
C THR A 134 -6.77 -7.40 -15.28
N ARG A 135 -6.07 -7.22 -14.15
CA ARG A 135 -6.05 -8.12 -13.00
C ARG A 135 -6.38 -7.35 -11.73
N ILE A 136 -7.11 -8.00 -10.84
CA ILE A 136 -7.61 -7.45 -9.57
C ILE A 136 -7.02 -8.28 -8.44
N TRP A 137 -6.37 -7.61 -7.49
CA TRP A 137 -5.57 -8.23 -6.45
C TRP A 137 -5.95 -7.72 -5.06
N LEU A 138 -5.75 -8.56 -4.05
CA LEU A 138 -5.55 -8.12 -2.67
C LEU A 138 -4.24 -7.34 -2.59
N ASP A 139 -4.20 -6.28 -1.77
CA ASP A 139 -2.95 -5.63 -1.41
C ASP A 139 -1.99 -6.63 -0.74
N ALA A 140 -0.77 -6.76 -1.27
CA ALA A 140 0.23 -7.73 -0.81
C ALA A 140 0.65 -7.54 0.66
N GLN A 141 0.44 -6.35 1.23
CA GLN A 141 0.69 -6.05 2.66
C GLN A 141 -0.58 -6.26 3.51
N LEU A 142 -1.59 -6.93 2.95
CA LEU A 142 -2.91 -7.22 3.56
C LEU A 142 -3.61 -5.96 4.10
N ARG A 143 -3.36 -4.80 3.52
CA ARG A 143 -4.10 -3.57 3.86
C ARG A 143 -5.50 -3.66 3.24
N LYS A 144 -6.46 -2.88 3.76
CA LYS A 144 -7.83 -2.79 3.24
C LYS A 144 -7.92 -2.09 1.87
N LYS A 145 -7.29 -2.68 0.86
CA LYS A 145 -7.18 -2.15 -0.48
C LYS A 145 -7.21 -3.27 -1.51
N LEU A 146 -7.88 -2.99 -2.62
CA LEU A 146 -7.64 -3.71 -3.86
C LEU A 146 -6.57 -3.00 -4.67
N ILE A 147 -5.86 -3.77 -5.46
CA ILE A 147 -4.99 -3.29 -6.51
C ILE A 147 -5.62 -3.70 -7.84
N VAL A 148 -5.71 -2.79 -8.80
CA VAL A 148 -6.07 -3.09 -10.19
C VAL A 148 -4.86 -2.78 -11.06
N THR A 149 -4.43 -3.73 -11.87
CA THR A 149 -3.30 -3.55 -12.81
C THR A 149 -3.74 -3.93 -14.21
N PRO A 150 -3.12 -3.37 -15.26
CA PRO A 150 -3.15 -4.00 -16.57
C PRO A 150 -2.64 -5.45 -16.50
N ARG A 151 -3.01 -6.24 -17.50
CA ARG A 151 -2.58 -7.63 -17.67
C ARG A 151 -1.16 -7.73 -18.25
N GLN A 152 -0.80 -6.75 -19.08
CA GLN A 152 0.55 -6.56 -19.62
C GLN A 152 1.39 -5.69 -18.68
N HIS A 153 2.72 -5.78 -18.75
CA HIS A 153 3.60 -4.89 -18.00
C HIS A 153 3.60 -3.48 -18.61
N ILE A 154 3.05 -2.51 -17.89
CA ILE A 154 2.91 -1.12 -18.34
C ILE A 154 3.35 -0.21 -17.18
N GLU A 155 4.12 0.84 -17.46
CA GLU A 155 4.57 1.81 -16.45
C GLU A 155 3.60 3.01 -16.34
N ARG A 156 2.94 3.39 -17.44
CA ARG A 156 2.15 4.64 -17.56
C ARG A 156 0.79 4.43 -18.22
N LEU A 157 -0.22 5.20 -17.80
CA LEU A 157 -1.55 5.21 -18.44
C LEU A 157 -1.51 5.59 -19.93
N THR A 158 -0.49 6.34 -20.36
CA THR A 158 -0.25 6.76 -21.75
C THR A 158 0.33 5.64 -22.64
N GLU A 159 0.69 4.50 -22.07
CA GLU A 159 1.16 3.30 -22.78
C GLU A 159 0.01 2.29 -23.05
N LEU A 160 -1.16 2.48 -22.43
CA LEU A 160 -2.38 1.75 -22.76
C LEU A 160 -2.95 2.23 -24.11
N SER A 161 -3.55 1.32 -24.89
CA SER A 161 -4.39 1.72 -26.01
C SER A 161 -5.65 2.44 -25.51
N GLU A 162 -6.35 3.18 -26.38
CA GLU A 162 -7.61 3.83 -25.99
C GLU A 162 -8.66 2.81 -25.48
N GLU A 163 -8.69 1.63 -26.10
CA GLU A 163 -9.56 0.52 -25.73
C GLU A 163 -9.14 -0.12 -24.39
N ASP A 164 -7.84 -0.36 -24.16
CA ASP A 164 -7.36 -0.89 -22.88
C ASP A 164 -7.56 0.12 -21.73
N LEU A 165 -7.38 1.42 -22.00
CA LEU A 165 -7.63 2.50 -21.03
C LEU A 165 -9.11 2.61 -20.70
N GLU A 166 -10.01 2.48 -21.68
CA GLU A 166 -11.45 2.44 -21.44
C GLU A 166 -11.83 1.23 -20.56
N HIS A 167 -11.39 0.02 -20.93
CA HIS A 167 -11.62 -1.19 -20.15
C HIS A 167 -11.03 -1.09 -18.73
N PHE A 168 -9.85 -0.48 -18.56
CA PHE A 168 -9.23 -0.27 -17.25
C PHE A 168 -10.12 0.57 -16.32
N TRP A 169 -10.81 1.60 -16.85
CA TRP A 169 -11.78 2.38 -16.08
C TRP A 169 -13.10 1.64 -15.84
N GLN A 170 -13.61 0.93 -16.86
CA GLN A 170 -14.82 0.11 -16.71
C GLN A 170 -14.66 -0.98 -15.65
N ASP A 171 -13.55 -1.72 -15.67
CA ASP A 171 -13.22 -2.75 -14.69
C ASP A 171 -13.12 -2.16 -13.28
N ALA A 172 -12.49 -0.98 -13.13
CA ALA A 172 -12.46 -0.27 -11.86
C ALA A 172 -13.87 0.10 -11.37
N GLN A 173 -14.77 0.56 -12.24
CA GLN A 173 -16.15 0.89 -11.88
C GLN A 173 -16.97 -0.36 -11.53
N VAL A 174 -16.80 -1.48 -12.24
CA VAL A 174 -17.42 -2.77 -11.90
C VAL A 174 -17.01 -3.22 -10.50
N ILE A 175 -15.73 -3.08 -10.14
CA ILE A 175 -15.24 -3.39 -8.79
C ILE A 175 -15.89 -2.47 -7.74
N LEU A 176 -15.99 -1.17 -8.00
CA LEU A 176 -16.61 -0.23 -7.07
C LEU A 176 -18.09 -0.58 -6.82
N ASP A 177 -18.84 -0.92 -7.88
CA ASP A 177 -20.24 -1.36 -7.78
C ASP A 177 -20.38 -2.74 -7.10
N GLU A 178 -19.52 -3.72 -7.42
CA GLU A 178 -19.50 -5.06 -6.77
C GLU A 178 -19.24 -4.98 -5.25
N GLU A 179 -18.46 -3.98 -4.83
CA GLU A 179 -17.94 -3.83 -3.46
C GLU A 179 -18.67 -2.77 -2.61
N GLY A 180 -19.66 -2.07 -3.18
CA GLY A 180 -20.29 -0.91 -2.54
C GLY A 180 -19.31 0.24 -2.25
N CYS A 181 -18.14 0.24 -2.90
CA CYS A 181 -17.06 1.16 -2.64
C CYS A 181 -17.17 2.43 -3.48
N ASP A 182 -16.67 3.54 -2.95
CA ASP A 182 -16.68 4.82 -3.65
C ASP A 182 -15.34 5.08 -4.35
N TRP A 183 -15.39 5.61 -5.58
CA TRP A 183 -14.23 6.05 -6.38
C TRP A 183 -13.35 7.10 -5.67
N ARG A 184 -13.85 7.78 -4.63
CA ARG A 184 -13.09 8.57 -3.64
C ARG A 184 -11.85 7.86 -3.10
N SER A 185 -11.86 6.53 -3.15
CA SER A 185 -10.82 5.66 -2.65
C SER A 185 -9.66 5.43 -3.61
N MET A 186 -9.71 5.93 -4.85
CA MET A 186 -8.77 5.56 -5.92
C MET A 186 -7.50 6.44 -5.95
N ILE A 187 -6.35 5.76 -6.00
CA ILE A 187 -5.04 6.38 -6.27
C ILE A 187 -4.33 5.54 -7.33
N ILE A 188 -4.09 6.12 -8.50
CA ILE A 188 -3.36 5.48 -9.60
C ILE A 188 -1.88 5.90 -9.49
N ASN A 189 -0.96 4.95 -9.63
CA ASN A 189 0.45 5.23 -9.88
C ASN A 189 0.71 5.29 -11.39
N HIS A 190 1.41 6.34 -11.83
CA HIS A 190 1.79 6.57 -13.21
C HIS A 190 3.29 6.85 -13.28
N GLY A 191 4.03 6.08 -14.05
CA GLY A 191 5.50 6.11 -14.07
C GLY A 191 6.10 5.59 -12.75
N LYS A 192 7.39 5.88 -12.55
CA LYS A 192 8.25 5.30 -11.49
C LYS A 192 8.12 6.00 -10.15
N TYR A 193 7.03 6.73 -9.92
CA TYR A 193 6.82 7.46 -8.67
C TYR A 193 6.89 6.52 -7.47
N ARG A 194 7.81 6.81 -6.55
CA ARG A 194 8.15 5.95 -5.40
C ARG A 194 8.51 4.51 -5.83
N ASN A 195 9.32 4.34 -6.87
CA ASN A 195 9.88 3.05 -7.34
C ASN A 195 8.84 2.00 -7.77
N HIS A 196 7.60 2.40 -8.03
CA HIS A 196 6.60 1.50 -8.57
C HIS A 196 6.84 1.29 -10.08
N ILE A 197 7.21 0.07 -10.47
CA ILE A 197 7.58 -0.27 -11.86
C ILE A 197 6.41 -0.73 -12.73
N HIS A 198 5.18 -0.76 -12.22
CA HIS A 198 4.00 -1.18 -12.96
C HIS A 198 2.82 -0.32 -12.52
N LEU A 199 2.18 0.34 -13.49
CA LEU A 199 0.89 1.01 -13.40
C LEU A 199 -0.10 0.19 -12.57
N HIS A 200 -0.57 0.78 -11.47
CA HIS A 200 -1.61 0.17 -10.66
C HIS A 200 -2.50 1.21 -9.99
N MET A 201 -3.79 0.90 -9.92
CA MET A 201 -4.78 1.64 -9.16
C MET A 201 -4.98 0.98 -7.79
N LYS A 202 -4.83 1.76 -6.72
CA LYS A 202 -5.16 1.35 -5.35
C LYS A 202 -6.57 1.83 -5.02
N ILE A 203 -7.50 0.91 -4.75
CA ILE A 203 -8.88 1.19 -4.32
C ILE A 203 -8.97 0.88 -2.83
N ASN A 204 -9.12 1.88 -1.96
CA ASN A 204 -9.29 1.65 -0.51
C ASN A 204 -10.73 1.20 -0.19
N ILE A 205 -10.87 0.09 0.53
CA ILE A 205 -12.17 -0.45 0.97
C ILE A 205 -12.42 -0.05 2.44
N ASP A 206 -13.68 0.09 2.86
CA ASP A 206 -13.96 0.21 4.30
C ASP A 206 -13.55 -1.07 5.07
N GLN A 207 -13.32 -0.95 6.38
CA GLN A 207 -13.01 -2.12 7.18
C GLN A 207 -14.16 -3.14 7.19
N GLN A 208 -15.42 -2.70 7.22
CA GLN A 208 -16.56 -3.63 7.28
C GLN A 208 -16.71 -4.43 5.98
N ASP A 209 -16.63 -3.77 4.83
CA ASP A 209 -16.77 -4.41 3.52
C ASP A 209 -15.58 -5.31 3.20
N TRP A 210 -14.36 -4.86 3.55
CA TRP A 210 -13.16 -5.70 3.48
C TRP A 210 -13.31 -6.97 4.32
N ASN A 211 -13.84 -6.84 5.54
CA ASN A 211 -14.08 -7.97 6.43
C ASN A 211 -15.13 -8.94 5.86
N GLN A 212 -16.12 -8.45 5.10
CA GLN A 212 -17.09 -9.29 4.41
C GLN A 212 -16.47 -9.99 3.19
N ARG A 213 -15.65 -9.29 2.38
CA ARG A 213 -15.04 -9.87 1.18
C ARG A 213 -14.08 -11.00 1.47
N ILE A 214 -13.16 -10.83 2.42
CA ILE A 214 -12.21 -11.91 2.74
C ILE A 214 -12.96 -13.15 3.26
N LYS A 215 -14.11 -12.99 3.96
CA LYS A 215 -14.97 -14.13 4.35
C LYS A 215 -15.70 -14.77 3.17
N LYS A 216 -16.09 -13.99 2.16
CA LYS A 216 -16.79 -14.47 0.95
C LYS A 216 -15.83 -15.22 0.01
N ASN A 217 -14.65 -14.67 -0.20
CA ASN A 217 -13.64 -15.21 -1.13
C ASN A 217 -12.81 -16.34 -0.49
N ASP A 218 -12.82 -16.45 0.84
CA ASP A 218 -12.22 -17.56 1.57
C ASP A 218 -13.22 -18.11 2.61
N PRO A 219 -14.22 -18.89 2.15
CA PRO A 219 -15.27 -19.44 3.02
C PRO A 219 -14.75 -20.48 4.02
N ASP A 220 -13.62 -21.12 3.71
CA ASP A 220 -12.91 -22.04 4.62
C ASP A 220 -12.14 -21.30 5.73
N GLN A 221 -12.17 -19.97 5.72
CA GLN A 221 -11.40 -19.11 6.61
C GLN A 221 -9.89 -19.38 6.54
N ASN A 222 -9.26 -19.65 5.40
CA ASN A 222 -7.80 -19.81 5.39
C ASN A 222 -7.03 -18.49 5.53
N VAL A 223 -7.50 -17.39 4.92
CA VAL A 223 -6.91 -16.03 5.01
C VAL A 223 -7.52 -15.23 6.15
N TYR A 224 -8.85 -15.34 6.35
CA TYR A 224 -9.47 -14.79 7.55
C TYR A 224 -9.01 -15.54 8.80
N GLY A 225 -8.80 -16.85 8.68
CA GLY A 225 -7.99 -17.66 9.57
C GLY A 225 -6.62 -17.07 9.67
N LEU A 226 -5.72 -17.11 8.67
CA LEU A 226 -4.35 -16.61 8.83
C LEU A 226 -4.27 -15.31 9.66
N ARG A 227 -5.11 -14.31 9.42
CA ARG A 227 -5.20 -13.14 10.32
C ARG A 227 -5.79 -13.39 11.71
N GLN A 228 -6.99 -13.97 11.81
CA GLN A 228 -7.72 -14.15 13.07
C GLN A 228 -7.17 -15.32 13.90
N HIS A 229 -6.73 -16.41 13.26
CA HIS A 229 -5.74 -17.37 13.74
C HIS A 229 -4.49 -16.67 14.23
N PHE A 230 -3.75 -15.84 13.47
CA PHE A 230 -2.56 -15.19 14.06
C PHE A 230 -2.91 -14.29 15.26
N THR A 231 -4.05 -13.59 15.30
CA THR A 231 -4.49 -12.83 16.49
C THR A 231 -4.97 -13.71 17.65
N ASN A 232 -5.65 -14.83 17.39
CA ASN A 232 -6.16 -15.77 18.39
C ASN A 232 -5.04 -16.67 18.93
N VAL A 233 -4.15 -17.14 18.05
CA VAL A 233 -2.88 -17.80 18.37
C VAL A 233 -1.98 -16.83 19.13
N ALA A 234 -1.86 -15.56 18.72
CA ALA A 234 -1.16 -14.55 19.51
C ALA A 234 -1.72 -14.48 20.93
N SER A 235 -3.04 -14.38 21.06
CA SER A 235 -3.74 -14.32 22.34
C SER A 235 -3.54 -15.58 23.18
N ASN A 236 -3.64 -16.77 22.56
CA ASN A 236 -3.45 -18.07 23.19
C ASN A 236 -1.99 -18.27 23.67
N TYR A 237 -1.00 -18.03 22.80
CA TYR A 237 0.42 -18.00 23.16
C TYR A 237 0.69 -17.01 24.29
N HIS A 238 0.03 -15.84 24.28
CA HIS A 238 0.24 -14.81 25.29
C HIS A 238 -0.36 -15.16 26.66
N ILE A 239 -1.32 -16.10 26.76
CA ILE A 239 -1.89 -16.59 28.03
C ILE A 239 -1.35 -17.95 28.47
N GLU A 240 -0.71 -18.71 27.58
CA GLU A 240 -0.30 -20.08 27.85
C GLU A 240 0.91 -20.16 28.81
N PRO A 241 0.80 -20.86 29.95
CA PRO A 241 1.85 -20.86 31.00
C PRO A 241 3.23 -21.32 30.53
N LEU A 242 3.28 -22.11 29.46
CA LEU A 242 4.52 -22.56 28.82
C LEU A 242 5.39 -21.39 28.36
N PHE A 243 4.80 -20.32 27.81
CA PHE A 243 5.55 -19.16 27.30
C PHE A 243 5.71 -18.05 28.34
N GLN A 244 4.84 -17.98 29.36
CA GLN A 244 4.94 -16.95 30.41
C GLN A 244 5.97 -17.28 31.51
N SER A 245 6.08 -18.54 31.94
CA SER A 245 6.88 -18.88 33.13
C SER A 245 8.38 -19.00 32.82
N SER A 246 9.23 -18.30 33.57
CA SER A 246 10.69 -18.53 33.48
C SER A 246 11.16 -19.88 34.00
N SER A 247 10.31 -20.66 34.67
CA SER A 247 10.63 -22.03 35.08
C SER A 247 10.17 -23.09 34.07
N SER A 248 9.43 -22.72 33.02
CA SER A 248 9.01 -23.67 31.98
C SER A 248 10.20 -24.14 31.13
N PRO A 249 10.08 -25.26 30.39
CA PRO A 249 11.11 -25.68 29.45
C PRO A 249 11.45 -24.62 28.39
N HIS A 250 10.45 -23.88 27.89
CA HIS A 250 10.66 -22.75 26.97
C HIS A 250 11.42 -21.62 27.68
N GLY A 251 11.00 -21.20 28.87
CA GLY A 251 11.66 -20.14 29.64
C GLY A 251 13.10 -20.47 30.01
N GLN A 252 13.40 -21.73 30.31
CA GLN A 252 14.77 -22.21 30.57
C GLN A 252 15.62 -22.21 29.30
N TRP A 253 15.11 -22.78 28.19
CA TRP A 253 15.80 -22.75 26.89
C TRP A 253 16.09 -21.31 26.44
N LEU A 254 15.07 -20.45 26.51
CA LEU A 254 15.13 -19.06 26.12
C LEU A 254 16.15 -18.29 26.99
N ASN A 255 16.22 -18.57 28.30
CA ASN A 255 17.25 -18.03 29.18
C ASN A 255 18.66 -18.37 28.68
N THR A 256 18.90 -19.64 28.32
CA THR A 256 20.22 -20.10 27.86
C THR A 256 20.59 -19.57 26.48
N ILE A 257 19.66 -19.54 25.51
CA ILE A 257 19.94 -18.92 24.20
C ILE A 257 20.35 -17.44 24.36
N ILE A 258 19.72 -16.73 25.29
CA ILE A 258 19.79 -15.27 25.34
C ILE A 258 20.89 -14.75 26.27
N PHE A 259 21.03 -15.33 27.46
CA PHE A 259 22.03 -14.88 28.42
C PHE A 259 23.34 -15.67 28.34
N ASP A 260 23.29 -16.96 28.01
CA ASP A 260 24.50 -17.80 27.98
C ASP A 260 25.15 -17.83 26.59
N ILE A 261 24.36 -17.86 25.51
CA ILE A 261 24.86 -17.98 24.12
C ILE A 261 24.94 -16.62 23.41
N LEU A 262 23.88 -15.82 23.43
CA LEU A 262 23.86 -14.49 22.81
C LEU A 262 24.61 -13.44 23.65
N ASP A 263 24.95 -13.77 24.91
CA ASP A 263 25.62 -12.89 25.89
C ASP A 263 24.90 -11.54 25.98
N LEU A 264 23.58 -11.57 26.19
CA LEU A 264 22.75 -10.37 26.14
C LEU A 264 22.98 -9.47 27.36
N LYS A 265 23.53 -8.28 27.12
CA LYS A 265 23.82 -7.24 28.12
C LYS A 265 22.88 -6.04 27.98
N ARG A 266 22.90 -5.17 28.98
CA ARG A 266 22.00 -4.02 29.11
C ARG A 266 22.32 -2.91 28.09
N ASP A 267 23.59 -2.73 27.78
CA ASP A 267 24.09 -1.80 26.77
C ASP A 267 23.90 -2.29 25.32
N HIS A 268 23.40 -3.51 25.12
CA HIS A 268 23.06 -4.01 23.80
C HIS A 268 21.76 -3.39 23.27
N ILE A 269 21.58 -3.52 21.96
CA ILE A 269 20.34 -3.20 21.26
C ILE A 269 19.98 -4.49 20.51
N LEU A 270 18.87 -5.11 20.93
CA LEU A 270 18.41 -6.40 20.43
C LEU A 270 17.34 -6.21 19.35
N THR A 271 17.57 -6.80 18.19
CA THR A 271 16.52 -6.96 17.17
C THR A 271 15.91 -8.36 17.28
N ASP A 272 14.58 -8.47 17.46
CA ASP A 272 13.83 -9.74 17.43
C ASP A 272 13.00 -9.81 16.15
N VAL A 273 13.37 -10.70 15.23
CA VAL A 273 12.76 -10.86 13.91
C VAL A 273 11.78 -12.02 13.93
N GLY A 274 10.53 -11.76 13.57
CA GLY A 274 9.42 -12.66 13.90
C GLY A 274 9.08 -12.57 15.39
N CYS A 275 9.00 -11.34 15.93
CA CYS A 275 8.78 -11.12 17.35
C CYS A 275 7.38 -11.56 17.83
N GLY A 276 6.43 -11.80 16.90
CA GLY A 276 5.04 -12.12 17.22
C GLY A 276 4.41 -11.07 18.14
N SER A 277 3.64 -11.52 19.12
CA SER A 277 3.03 -10.69 20.15
C SER A 277 4.02 -10.10 21.17
N GLY A 278 5.33 -10.31 20.95
CA GLY A 278 6.40 -9.78 21.79
C GLY A 278 6.54 -10.46 23.16
N ILE A 279 5.92 -11.62 23.39
CA ILE A 279 5.95 -12.31 24.69
C ILE A 279 7.38 -12.51 25.22
N ASP A 280 8.28 -13.04 24.40
CA ASP A 280 9.68 -13.23 24.79
C ASP A 280 10.40 -11.89 25.01
N CYS A 281 10.16 -10.89 24.15
CA CYS A 281 10.72 -9.54 24.32
C CYS A 281 10.34 -8.93 25.67
N LEU A 282 9.06 -9.05 26.06
CA LEU A 282 8.53 -8.59 27.34
C LEU A 282 9.07 -9.42 28.52
N TRP A 283 9.31 -10.71 28.32
CA TRP A 283 9.97 -11.58 29.30
C TRP A 283 11.44 -11.18 29.52
N PHE A 284 12.20 -10.89 28.46
CA PHE A 284 13.58 -10.39 28.56
C PHE A 284 13.62 -9.07 29.33
N LEU A 285 12.80 -8.10 28.92
CA LEU A 285 12.73 -6.79 29.56
C LEU A 285 12.50 -6.92 31.07
N ASN A 286 11.57 -7.78 31.50
CA ASN A 286 11.38 -8.08 32.91
C ASN A 286 12.64 -8.67 33.58
N LYS A 287 13.36 -9.61 32.94
CA LYS A 287 14.57 -10.26 33.49
C LYS A 287 15.75 -9.31 33.68
N ILE A 288 15.88 -8.29 32.84
CA ILE A 288 16.95 -7.28 32.88
C ILE A 288 16.44 -5.87 33.26
N ASN A 289 15.34 -5.81 34.01
CA ASN A 289 14.79 -4.58 34.61
C ASN A 289 14.57 -3.43 33.62
N ASN A 290 14.14 -3.74 32.40
CA ASN A 290 13.89 -2.82 31.28
C ASN A 290 15.12 -2.04 30.81
N GLN A 291 16.34 -2.52 31.10
CA GLN A 291 17.58 -1.77 30.86
C GLN A 291 18.23 -2.00 29.48
N ILE A 292 17.60 -2.75 28.56
CA ILE A 292 18.03 -2.92 27.15
C ILE A 292 17.08 -2.21 26.20
N LYS A 293 17.52 -1.85 24.99
CA LYS A 293 16.62 -1.47 23.89
C LYS A 293 16.25 -2.69 23.04
N ILE A 294 14.99 -2.79 22.63
CA ILE A 294 14.49 -3.84 21.73
C ILE A 294 13.83 -3.25 20.49
N ILE A 295 14.13 -3.84 19.34
CA ILE A 295 13.52 -3.55 18.03
C ILE A 295 12.85 -4.84 17.54
N GLY A 296 11.53 -4.92 17.57
CA GLY A 296 10.77 -6.06 17.08
C GLY A 296 10.28 -5.85 15.64
N CYS A 297 10.27 -6.90 14.83
CA CYS A 297 9.46 -6.92 13.61
C CYS A 297 8.70 -8.24 13.41
N ASP A 298 7.52 -8.13 12.82
CA ASP A 298 6.69 -9.27 12.43
C ASP A 298 5.79 -8.85 11.25
N PRO A 299 5.57 -9.71 10.24
CA PRO A 299 4.67 -9.38 9.13
C PRO A 299 3.18 -9.32 9.54
N SER A 300 2.80 -9.89 10.68
CA SER A 300 1.41 -9.91 11.14
C SER A 300 1.05 -8.63 11.90
N SER A 301 0.15 -7.83 11.32
CA SER A 301 -0.34 -6.60 11.97
C SER A 301 -1.00 -6.87 13.33
N GLY A 302 -1.75 -7.96 13.47
CA GLY A 302 -2.41 -8.33 14.73
C GLY A 302 -1.43 -8.70 15.85
N MET A 303 -0.32 -9.36 15.50
CA MET A 303 0.79 -9.63 16.44
C MET A 303 1.40 -8.31 16.95
N ILE A 304 1.70 -7.40 16.03
CA ILE A 304 2.31 -6.09 16.33
C ILE A 304 1.35 -5.14 17.06
N GLU A 305 0.05 -5.22 16.82
CA GLU A 305 -0.98 -4.50 17.59
C GLU A 305 -1.01 -4.94 19.05
N ILE A 306 -0.99 -6.24 19.32
CA ILE A 306 -0.91 -6.80 20.69
C ILE A 306 0.39 -6.36 21.36
N PHE A 307 1.53 -6.50 20.69
CA PHE A 307 2.82 -6.11 21.24
C PHE A 307 2.88 -4.61 21.58
N ASN A 308 2.43 -3.74 20.68
CA ASN A 308 2.33 -2.30 20.92
C ASN A 308 1.36 -1.94 22.06
N SER A 309 0.28 -2.70 22.25
CA SER A 309 -0.64 -2.53 23.38
C SER A 309 0.07 -2.82 24.72
N GLU A 310 0.80 -3.93 24.82
CA GLU A 310 1.56 -4.28 26.02
C GLU A 310 2.74 -3.32 26.27
N ILE A 311 3.45 -2.86 25.23
CA ILE A 311 4.50 -1.82 25.35
C ILE A 311 3.92 -0.55 25.99
N LYS A 312 2.76 -0.08 25.51
CA LYS A 312 2.10 1.12 26.05
C LYS A 312 1.63 0.91 27.49
N LYS A 313 0.96 -0.20 27.77
CA LYS A 313 0.43 -0.57 29.09
C LYS A 313 1.52 -0.67 30.16
N ARG A 314 2.75 -1.06 29.78
CA ARG A 314 3.92 -1.16 30.67
C ARG A 314 4.83 0.08 30.65
N ASN A 315 4.45 1.14 29.92
CA ASN A 315 5.24 2.37 29.73
C ASN A 315 6.66 2.13 29.15
N LEU A 316 6.78 1.21 28.19
CA LEU A 316 8.04 0.77 27.58
C LEU A 316 8.34 1.45 26.23
N THR A 317 7.60 2.49 25.85
CA THR A 317 7.69 3.14 24.52
C THR A 317 9.05 3.80 24.21
N ASN A 318 9.84 4.13 25.23
CA ASN A 318 11.22 4.63 25.08
C ASN A 318 12.27 3.50 24.98
N THR A 319 11.84 2.27 25.25
CA THR A 319 12.69 1.08 25.40
C THR A 319 12.47 0.09 24.25
N VAL A 320 11.25 0.04 23.70
CA VAL A 320 10.84 -0.92 22.68
C VAL A 320 10.19 -0.23 21.50
N GLN A 321 10.57 -0.63 20.28
CA GLN A 321 9.89 -0.27 19.03
C GLN A 321 9.48 -1.55 18.31
N ALA A 322 8.28 -1.59 17.71
CA ALA A 322 7.74 -2.76 17.04
C ALA A 322 7.17 -2.40 15.66
N PHE A 323 7.62 -3.08 14.61
CA PHE A 323 7.34 -2.77 13.20
C PHE A 323 6.56 -3.89 12.52
N CYS A 324 5.46 -3.54 11.83
CA CYS A 324 4.69 -4.46 10.99
C CYS A 324 5.36 -4.62 9.61
N MET A 325 6.36 -5.49 9.53
CA MET A 325 7.23 -5.69 8.37
C MET A 325 7.73 -7.13 8.32
N ASP A 326 7.88 -7.70 7.13
CA ASP A 326 8.57 -8.97 6.95
C ASP A 326 10.09 -8.83 7.18
N ALA A 327 10.76 -9.97 7.39
CA ALA A 327 12.18 -10.02 7.71
C ALA A 327 13.10 -9.44 6.62
N ILE A 328 12.71 -9.52 5.34
CA ILE A 328 13.52 -9.05 4.21
C ILE A 328 13.40 -7.53 4.10
N THR A 329 12.16 -7.02 4.06
CA THR A 329 11.92 -5.58 3.98
C THR A 329 12.50 -4.86 5.18
N PHE A 330 12.40 -5.45 6.39
CA PHE A 330 13.02 -4.92 7.60
C PHE A 330 14.55 -4.91 7.52
N SER A 331 15.20 -6.02 7.10
CA SER A 331 16.67 -6.09 7.03
C SER A 331 17.29 -5.11 6.03
N GLN A 332 16.51 -4.60 5.07
CA GLN A 332 16.94 -3.64 4.07
C GLN A 332 16.74 -2.15 4.49
N GLN A 333 16.07 -1.88 5.62
CA GLN A 333 15.81 -0.51 6.06
C GLN A 333 17.05 0.19 6.64
N LYS A 334 17.60 1.16 5.90
CA LYS A 334 18.71 2.01 6.36
C LYS A 334 18.34 3.04 7.44
N GLN A 335 17.04 3.26 7.70
CA GLN A 335 16.54 4.23 8.66
C GLN A 335 16.26 3.64 10.05
N LEU A 336 16.44 2.33 10.23
CA LEU A 336 16.26 1.70 11.55
C LEU A 336 17.41 2.08 12.49
N PRO A 337 17.17 2.13 13.82
CA PRO A 337 18.24 2.28 14.79
C PRO A 337 19.25 1.13 14.66
N ALA A 338 20.54 1.45 14.72
CA ALA A 338 21.59 0.44 14.72
C ALA A 338 21.42 -0.52 15.91
N TYR A 339 21.61 -1.81 15.65
CA TYR A 339 21.53 -2.88 16.65
C TYR A 339 22.83 -3.69 16.66
N ASN A 340 23.09 -4.38 17.77
CA ASN A 340 24.33 -5.17 17.95
C ASN A 340 24.07 -6.61 18.44
N ARG A 341 22.79 -7.00 18.58
CA ARG A 341 22.33 -8.37 18.74
C ARG A 341 21.10 -8.62 17.87
N LEU A 342 21.02 -9.82 17.31
CA LEU A 342 19.94 -10.25 16.43
C LEU A 342 19.41 -11.61 16.91
N LEU A 343 18.11 -11.70 17.09
CA LEU A 343 17.38 -12.91 17.41
C LEU A 343 16.46 -13.26 16.22
N LEU A 344 16.59 -14.51 15.77
CA LEU A 344 15.87 -15.10 14.64
C LEU A 344 15.33 -16.46 15.09
N LYS A 345 14.23 -16.45 15.84
CA LYS A 345 13.59 -17.65 16.42
C LYS A 345 12.34 -18.00 15.63
N HIS A 346 12.07 -19.29 15.40
CA HIS A 346 10.82 -19.82 14.82
C HIS A 346 10.29 -19.16 13.52
N CYS A 347 11.07 -18.31 12.85
CA CYS A 347 10.69 -17.58 11.63
C CYS A 347 11.55 -17.95 10.41
N VAL A 348 12.82 -18.37 10.63
CA VAL A 348 13.79 -18.67 9.57
C VAL A 348 13.33 -19.78 8.62
N HIS A 349 12.52 -20.72 9.12
CA HIS A 349 11.97 -21.82 8.32
C HIS A 349 10.77 -21.40 7.44
N LEU A 350 10.19 -20.23 7.68
CA LEU A 350 9.14 -19.63 6.86
C LEU A 350 9.71 -18.89 5.63
N LEU A 351 11.03 -18.69 5.58
CA LEU A 351 11.73 -18.04 4.48
C LEU A 351 12.32 -19.07 3.51
N SER A 352 12.11 -18.88 2.22
CA SER A 352 12.78 -19.65 1.17
C SER A 352 14.31 -19.44 1.20
N HIS A 353 15.05 -20.19 0.38
CA HIS A 353 16.51 -20.11 0.39
C HIS A 353 17.04 -18.73 -0.05
N SER A 354 16.48 -18.16 -1.12
CA SER A 354 16.83 -16.83 -1.62
C SER A 354 16.48 -15.74 -0.61
N GLU A 355 15.30 -15.81 0.00
CA GLU A 355 14.85 -14.85 1.01
C GLU A 355 15.74 -14.85 2.25
N ARG A 356 16.20 -16.03 2.71
CA ARG A 356 17.20 -16.13 3.80
C ARG A 356 18.51 -15.44 3.44
N LEU A 357 19.01 -15.62 2.22
CA LEU A 357 20.24 -14.96 1.76
C LEU A 357 20.08 -13.44 1.70
N LEU A 358 18.94 -12.94 1.21
CA LEU A 358 18.63 -11.51 1.18
C LEU A 358 18.50 -10.93 2.59
N ALA A 359 17.74 -11.59 3.46
CA ALA A 359 17.54 -11.18 4.85
C ALA A 359 18.88 -11.11 5.60
N PHE A 360 19.67 -12.18 5.56
CA PHE A 360 20.96 -12.27 6.26
C PHE A 360 22.03 -11.32 5.69
N LYS A 361 21.95 -10.96 4.40
CA LYS A 361 22.79 -9.90 3.82
C LYS A 361 22.39 -8.53 4.37
N GLY A 362 21.09 -8.23 4.45
CA GLY A 362 20.58 -6.99 5.02
C GLY A 362 20.93 -6.83 6.51
N PHE A 363 20.83 -7.89 7.30
CA PHE A 363 21.14 -7.87 8.74
C PHE A 363 22.63 -7.69 9.11
N ARG A 364 23.53 -7.66 8.12
CA ARG A 364 24.99 -7.47 8.32
C ARG A 364 25.46 -6.03 8.10
N GLN A 365 24.53 -5.09 7.91
CA GLN A 365 24.79 -3.64 7.87
C GLN A 365 25.10 -3.11 9.27
#